data_AF-X1C8G0-F1
#
_entry.id   AF-X1C8G0-F1
#
_cell.length_a   1.000
_cell.length_b   1.000
_cell.length_c   1.000
_cell.angle_alpha   90.00
_cell.angle_beta   90.00
_cell.angle_gamma   90.00
#
_symmetry.space_group_name_H-M   'P 1'
#
loop_
_entity.id
_entity.type
_entity.pdbx_description
1 polymer ?
#
loop_
_entity_poly.entity_id
_entity_poly.type
_entity_poly.pdbx_seq_one_letter_code
_entity_poly.pdbx_strand_id
1 'polypeptide(L)'
;MEMKDLEQINRILQDHERRLTLIEKGKTNVKVKSGKKSLSKHIIELHEQGFFKEPVTSEEVYKKIATIYSCDFSRVKVELIRLQKRR
;
A
#
# COMPACT_ATOMS: atom_id res chain seq x y z
N MET A 1 -28.54 4.91 41.95
CA MET A 1 -27.57 5.12 40.86
C MET A 1 -26.23 5.33 41.54
N GLU A 2 -25.43 4.28 41.60
CA GLU A 2 -24.35 4.14 42.58
C GLU A 2 -23.10 4.90 42.11
N MET A 3 -22.43 5.63 43.02
CA MET A 3 -21.20 6.37 42.73
C MET A 3 -20.11 5.53 42.05
N LYS A 4 -20.13 4.20 42.24
CA LYS A 4 -19.18 3.25 41.64
C LYS A 4 -19.30 3.18 40.11
N ASP A 5 -20.50 3.38 39.57
CA ASP A 5 -20.75 3.37 38.12
C ASP A 5 -20.10 4.60 37.45
N LEU A 6 -20.16 5.76 38.12
CA LEU A 6 -19.58 7.00 37.63
C LEU A 6 -18.05 6.96 37.65
N GLU A 7 -17.45 6.36 38.68
CA GLU A 7 -15.99 6.15 38.72
C GLU A 7 -15.52 5.19 37.63
N GLN A 8 -16.30 4.13 37.35
CA GLN A 8 -16.00 3.20 36.28
C GLN A 8 -16.10 3.86 34.90
N ILE A 9 -17.13 4.68 34.68
CA ILE A 9 -17.30 5.46 33.45
C ILE A 9 -16.13 6.44 33.25
N ASN A 10 -15.71 7.15 34.31
CA ASN A 10 -14.58 8.07 34.23
C ASN A 10 -13.27 7.36 33.87
N ARG A 11 -13.03 6.16 34.41
CA ARG A 11 -11.85 5.36 34.04
C ARG A 11 -11.87 4.96 32.56
N ILE A 12 -13.04 4.57 32.04
CA ILE A 12 -13.21 4.20 30.63
C ILE A 12 -12.98 5.42 29.72
N LEU A 13 -13.52 6.59 30.10
CA LEU A 13 -13.32 7.83 29.34
C LEU A 13 -11.85 8.25 29.29
N GLN A 14 -11.15 8.19 30.42
CA GLN A 14 -9.71 8.50 30.49
C GLN A 14 -8.85 7.51 29.66
N ASP A 15 -9.22 6.23 29.62
CA ASP A 15 -8.54 5.24 28.80
C ASP A 15 -8.77 5.50 27.30
N HIS A 16 -10.00 5.85 26.91
CA HIS A 16 -10.32 6.19 25.54
C HIS A 16 -9.60 7.46 25.05
N GLU A 17 -9.48 8.49 25.89
CA GLU A 17 -8.69 9.70 25.57
C GLU A 17 -7.20 9.36 25.38
N ARG A 18 -6.63 8.46 26.19
CA ARG A 18 -5.27 7.96 26.00
C ARG A 18 -5.11 7.19 24.68
N ARG A 19 -6.10 6.38 24.30
CA ARG A 19 -6.08 5.65 23.02
C ARG A 19 -6.21 6.61 21.82
N LEU A 20 -7.05 7.62 21.90
CA LEU A 20 -7.21 8.63 20.85
C LEU A 20 -5.93 9.47 20.66
N THR A 21 -5.28 9.89 21.75
CA THR A 21 -4.01 10.64 21.67
C THR A 21 -2.86 9.81 21.08
N LEU A 22 -2.83 8.49 21.30
CA LEU A 22 -1.88 7.59 20.63
C LEU A 22 -2.17 7.46 19.13
N ILE A 23 -3.44 7.47 18.72
CA ILE A 23 -3.84 7.42 17.31
C ILE A 23 -3.52 8.75 16.61
N GLU A 24 -3.74 9.90 17.26
CA GLU A 24 -3.38 11.20 16.70
C GLU A 24 -1.87 11.39 16.58
N LYS A 25 -1.10 10.97 17.58
CA LYS A 25 0.38 10.92 17.51
C LYS A 25 0.86 9.85 16.50
N GLY A 26 0.04 8.82 16.27
CA GLY A 26 0.23 7.75 15.30
C GLY A 26 -0.30 8.04 13.89
N LYS A 27 -0.75 9.28 13.58
CA LYS A 27 -0.98 9.74 12.19
C LYS A 27 0.33 9.86 11.38
N THR A 28 1.40 9.20 11.82
CA THR A 28 2.59 8.90 11.05
C THR A 28 2.27 7.77 10.07
N ASN A 29 1.72 8.13 8.91
CA ASN A 29 1.94 7.40 7.66
C ASN A 29 1.78 5.87 7.80
N VAL A 30 0.63 5.39 8.30
CA VAL A 30 0.34 3.95 8.34
C VAL A 30 0.20 3.50 6.88
N LYS A 31 1.32 3.09 6.27
CA LYS A 31 1.34 2.28 5.05
C LYS A 31 0.60 1.00 5.43
N VAL A 32 -0.69 0.98 5.16
CA VAL A 32 -1.50 -0.23 5.15
C VAL A 32 -0.77 -1.17 4.21
N LYS A 33 -0.03 -2.14 4.76
CA LYS A 33 0.54 -3.25 3.99
C LYS A 33 -0.63 -4.13 3.59
N SER A 34 -1.45 -3.66 2.65
CA SER A 34 -2.28 -4.56 1.88
C SER A 34 -1.29 -5.51 1.19
N GLY A 35 -1.34 -6.80 1.53
CA GLY A 35 -0.39 -7.82 1.06
C GLY A 35 -0.40 -8.05 -0.45
N LYS A 36 -1.03 -7.18 -1.24
CA LYS A 36 -1.05 -7.20 -2.69
C LYS A 36 -0.05 -6.14 -3.18
N LYS A 37 1.12 -6.59 -3.65
CA LYS A 37 2.09 -5.71 -4.31
C LYS A 37 1.39 -4.97 -5.47
N SER A 38 1.65 -3.68 -5.62
CA SER A 38 1.07 -2.90 -6.72
C SER A 38 1.69 -3.30 -8.06
N LEU A 39 0.98 -3.05 -9.16
CA LEU A 39 1.50 -3.26 -10.52
C LEU A 39 2.86 -2.56 -10.72
N SER A 40 3.00 -1.33 -10.25
CA SER A 40 4.28 -0.59 -10.25
C SER A 40 5.38 -1.35 -9.54
N LYS A 41 5.10 -1.95 -8.37
CA LYS A 41 6.08 -2.70 -7.61
C LYS A 41 6.53 -3.95 -8.37
N HIS A 42 5.61 -4.66 -9.03
CA HIS A 42 5.97 -5.80 -9.88
C HIS A 42 6.83 -5.39 -11.09
N ILE A 43 6.52 -4.26 -11.73
CA ILE A 43 7.35 -3.73 -12.84
C ILE A 43 8.76 -3.38 -12.35
N ILE A 44 8.88 -2.73 -11.18
CA ILE A 44 10.18 -2.38 -10.58
C ILE A 44 10.96 -3.65 -10.22
N GLU A 45 10.32 -4.66 -9.63
CA GLU A 45 10.97 -5.94 -9.32
C GLU A 45 11.50 -6.63 -10.59
N LEU A 46 10.76 -6.58 -11.71
CA LEU A 46 11.27 -7.07 -13.01
C LEU A 46 12.49 -6.28 -13.49
N HIS A 47 12.52 -4.96 -13.28
CA HIS A 47 13.69 -4.14 -13.57
C HIS A 47 14.89 -4.49 -12.70
N GLU A 48 14.70 -4.68 -11.39
CA GLU A 48 15.75 -5.12 -10.47
C GLU A 48 16.29 -6.52 -10.80
N GLN A 49 15.44 -7.41 -11.33
CA GLN A 49 15.83 -8.73 -11.84
C GLN A 49 16.55 -8.69 -13.19
N GLY A 50 16.67 -7.51 -13.82
CA GLY A 50 17.36 -7.34 -15.08
C GLY A 50 16.52 -7.70 -16.31
N PHE A 51 15.19 -7.77 -16.20
CA PHE A 51 14.29 -8.02 -17.35
C PHE A 51 14.37 -6.91 -18.41
N PHE A 52 14.77 -5.71 -18.00
CA PHE A 52 14.89 -4.52 -18.87
C PHE A 52 16.35 -4.26 -19.30
N LYS A 53 17.23 -5.27 -19.26
CA LYS A 53 18.61 -5.16 -19.77
C LYS A 53 18.65 -5.00 -21.28
N GLU A 54 17.67 -5.55 -21.97
CA GLU A 54 17.46 -5.40 -23.41
C GLU A 54 16.19 -4.57 -23.67
N PRO A 55 16.03 -3.97 -24.87
CA PRO A 55 14.82 -3.25 -25.23
C PRO A 55 13.61 -4.20 -25.24
N VAL A 56 12.77 -4.09 -24.22
CA VAL A 56 11.53 -4.87 -24.08
C VAL A 56 10.30 -4.03 -24.41
N THR A 57 9.36 -4.67 -25.09
CA THR A 57 8.07 -4.09 -25.49
C THR A 57 7.05 -4.15 -24.35
N SER A 58 6.05 -3.27 -24.41
CA SER A 58 4.93 -3.31 -23.45
C SER A 58 4.18 -4.65 -23.44
N GLU A 59 4.19 -5.38 -24.55
CA GLU A 59 3.54 -6.69 -24.68
C GLU A 59 4.33 -7.78 -23.93
N GLU A 60 5.66 -7.75 -24.02
CA GLU A 60 6.52 -8.68 -23.27
C GLU A 60 6.43 -8.44 -21.77
N VAL A 61 6.41 -7.17 -21.35
CA VAL A 61 6.18 -6.79 -19.95
C VAL A 61 4.82 -7.32 -19.48
N TYR A 62 3.78 -7.18 -20.30
CA TYR A 62 2.44 -7.70 -19.97
C TYR A 62 2.43 -9.22 -19.84
N LYS A 63 2.97 -9.95 -20.83
CA LYS A 63 3.06 -11.42 -20.79
C LYS A 63 3.79 -11.90 -19.53
N LYS A 64 4.88 -11.23 -19.17
CA LYS A 64 5.65 -11.57 -17.96
C LYS A 64 4.86 -11.27 -16.69
N ILE A 65 4.24 -10.10 -16.59
CA ILE A 65 3.46 -9.71 -15.40
C ILE A 65 2.19 -10.53 -15.25
N ALA A 66 1.51 -10.89 -16.34
CA ALA A 66 0.28 -11.67 -16.30
C ALA A 66 0.44 -13.02 -15.58
N THR A 67 1.67 -13.58 -15.56
CA THR A 67 1.99 -14.82 -14.82
C THR A 67 1.98 -14.65 -13.30
N ILE A 68 2.21 -13.44 -12.79
CA ILE A 68 2.35 -13.14 -11.35
C ILE A 68 1.25 -12.21 -10.82
N TYR A 69 0.65 -11.40 -11.69
CA TYR A 69 -0.33 -10.37 -11.37
C TYR A 69 -1.30 -10.20 -12.54
N SER A 70 -2.53 -10.67 -12.37
CA SER A 70 -3.58 -10.51 -13.37
C SER A 70 -3.99 -9.04 -13.48
N CYS A 71 -3.84 -8.49 -14.68
CA CYS A 71 -4.21 -7.12 -15.01
C CYS A 71 -4.50 -6.99 -16.50
N ASP A 72 -5.01 -5.83 -16.91
CA ASP A 72 -5.22 -5.50 -18.32
C ASP A 72 -3.95 -4.93 -18.95
N PHE A 73 -3.76 -5.22 -20.23
CA PHE A 73 -2.67 -4.66 -21.03
C PHE A 73 -2.62 -3.13 -20.98
N SER A 74 -3.79 -2.47 -21.05
CA SER A 74 -3.90 -1.01 -20.96
C SER A 74 -3.38 -0.46 -19.63
N ARG A 75 -3.55 -1.20 -18.52
CA ARG A 75 -3.02 -0.78 -17.21
C ARG A 75 -1.49 -0.85 -17.18
N VAL A 76 -0.91 -1.87 -17.82
CA VAL A 76 0.56 -1.98 -17.96
C VAL A 76 1.11 -0.79 -18.76
N LYS A 77 0.51 -0.45 -19.89
CA LYS A 77 0.92 0.73 -20.69
C LYS A 77 0.91 2.02 -19.88
N VAL A 78 -0.19 2.29 -19.18
CA VAL A 78 -0.32 3.51 -18.37
C VAL A 78 0.71 3.54 -17.24
N GLU A 79 0.93 2.40 -16.57
CA GLU A 79 1.89 2.33 -15.48
C GLU A 79 3.34 2.47 -15.96
N LEU A 80 3.68 1.90 -17.12
CA LEU A 80 4.99 2.11 -17.77
C LEU A 80 5.25 3.59 -18.07
N ILE A 81 4.27 4.29 -18.65
CA ILE A 81 4.37 5.74 -18.91
C ILE A 81 4.56 6.52 -17.60
N ARG A 82 3.80 6.17 -16.55
CA ARG A 82 3.93 6.81 -15.24
C ARG A 82 5.30 6.61 -14.63
N LEU A 83 5.87 5.40 -14.75
CA LEU A 83 7.20 5.09 -14.23
C LEU A 83 8.28 5.83 -15.02
N GLN A 84 8.15 5.94 -16.33
CA GLN A 84 9.05 6.71 -17.17
C GLN A 84 9.06 8.21 -16.80
N LYS A 85 7.91 8.79 -16.46
CA LYS A 85 7.79 10.20 -16.04
C LYS A 85 8.34 10.51 -14.65
N ARG A 86 8.55 9.49 -13.81
CA ARG A 86 9.07 9.65 -12.43
C ARG A 86 10.59 9.52 -12.35
N ARG A 87 11.23 9.06 -13.42
CA ARG A 87 12.67 9.13 -13.63
C ARG A 87 13.02 10.48 -14.24
#